data_AF-A0AAE1GSH8-F1
#
_entry.id   AF-A0AAE1GSH8-F1
#
_cell.length_a   1.000
_cell.length_b   1.000
_cell.length_c   1.000
_cell.angle_alpha   90.00
_cell.angle_beta   90.00
_cell.angle_gamma   90.00
#
_symmetry.space_group_name_H-M   'P 1'
#
loop_
_entity.id
_entity.type
_entity.pdbx_description
1 polymer ?
#
loop_
_entity_poly.entity_id
_entity_poly.type
_entity_poly.pdbx_seq_one_letter_code
_entity_poly.pdbx_strand_id
1 'polypeptide(L)'
;MLNFEGSSGAMEERLAVQLWGRSTNIKVRYYTYIEDGDCSAFKALQQIHNNQGPYINHQIVKEECVNHVHKQMGTALRKLVQVTTMDYETKGGTKKKKVLSGRGKLS
;
A
#
# COMPACT_ATOMS: atom_id res chain seq x y z
N MET A 1 -15.59 -16.63 19.89
CA MET A 1 -14.27 -16.24 20.43
C MET A 1 -13.63 -15.30 19.43
N LEU A 2 -13.40 -14.04 19.80
CA LEU A 2 -12.71 -13.07 18.94
C LEU A 2 -11.20 -13.30 19.11
N ASN A 3 -10.49 -13.57 18.00
CA ASN A 3 -9.05 -13.83 18.02
C ASN A 3 -8.21 -12.55 18.23
N PHE A 4 -8.84 -11.38 18.03
CA PHE A 4 -8.23 -10.07 18.22
C PHE A 4 -9.33 -9.03 18.42
N GLU A 5 -9.04 -8.04 19.26
CA GLU A 5 -9.92 -6.91 19.54
C GLU A 5 -9.21 -5.63 19.04
N GLY A 6 -9.76 -5.00 18.00
CA GLY A 6 -9.16 -3.83 17.34
C GLY A 6 -9.48 -3.76 15.84
N SER A 7 -8.87 -2.80 15.14
CA SER A 7 -9.01 -2.64 13.68
C SER A 7 -8.23 -3.71 12.91
N SER A 8 -8.55 -3.89 11.63
CA SER A 8 -7.79 -4.81 10.74
C SER A 8 -6.30 -4.45 10.70
N GLY A 9 -5.97 -3.16 10.55
CA GLY A 9 -4.57 -2.72 10.52
C GLY A 9 -3.82 -2.98 11.84
N ALA A 10 -4.50 -2.84 12.98
CA ALA A 10 -3.91 -3.19 14.29
C ALA A 10 -3.73 -4.71 14.46
N MET A 11 -4.59 -5.52 13.84
CA MET A 11 -4.46 -6.98 13.82
C MET A 11 -3.23 -7.39 13.02
N GLU A 12 -3.06 -6.83 11.82
CA GLU A 12 -1.94 -7.11 10.93
C GLU A 12 -0.60 -6.72 11.57
N GLU A 13 -0.54 -5.55 12.19
CA GLU A 13 0.62 -5.12 12.96
C GLU A 13 0.98 -6.13 14.04
N ARG A 14 0.02 -6.50 14.91
CA ARG A 14 0.28 -7.45 16.01
C ARG A 14 0.71 -8.82 15.49
N LEU A 15 0.08 -9.31 14.42
CA LEU A 15 0.42 -10.58 13.79
C LEU A 15 1.83 -10.56 13.20
N ALA A 16 2.22 -9.49 12.51
CA ALA A 16 3.56 -9.33 11.94
C ALA A 16 4.63 -9.37 13.03
N VAL A 17 4.45 -8.58 14.10
CA VAL A 17 5.36 -8.57 15.26
C VAL A 17 5.48 -9.96 15.89
N GLN A 18 4.36 -10.65 16.08
CA GLN A 18 4.34 -11.99 16.67
C GLN A 18 5.02 -13.04 15.78
N LEU A 19 4.81 -12.98 14.46
CA LEU A 19 5.47 -13.86 13.48
C LEU A 19 6.99 -13.64 13.46
N TRP A 20 7.43 -12.38 13.40
CA TRP A 20 8.85 -12.05 13.46
C TRP A 20 9.47 -12.48 14.79
N GLY A 21 8.80 -12.28 15.92
CA GLY A 21 9.27 -12.77 17.21
C GLY A 21 9.43 -14.30 17.23
N ARG A 22 8.44 -15.05 16.72
CA ARG A 22 8.49 -16.52 16.67
C ARG A 22 9.58 -17.08 15.77
N SER A 23 9.90 -16.40 14.68
CA SER A 23 10.95 -16.83 13.74
C SER A 23 12.30 -17.09 14.43
N THR A 24 12.57 -16.33 15.49
CA THR A 24 13.80 -16.37 16.28
C THR A 24 13.94 -17.68 17.06
N ASN A 25 12.81 -18.20 17.55
CA ASN A 25 12.75 -19.48 18.28
C ASN A 25 12.96 -20.69 17.36
N ILE A 26 12.61 -20.57 16.08
CA ILE A 26 12.74 -21.64 15.08
C ILE A 26 13.96 -21.47 14.16
N LYS A 27 14.84 -20.50 14.43
CA LYS A 27 16.06 -20.19 13.66
C LYS A 27 15.81 -19.89 12.17
N VAL A 28 14.66 -19.30 11.84
CA VAL A 28 14.33 -18.81 10.48
C VAL A 28 14.38 -17.28 10.46
N ARG A 29 14.70 -16.70 9.31
CA ARG A 29 14.70 -15.25 9.11
C ARG A 29 13.79 -14.82 7.97
N TYR A 30 12.87 -13.91 8.24
CA TYR A 30 12.10 -13.22 7.21
C TYR A 30 12.88 -12.03 6.66
N TYR A 31 12.98 -11.95 5.32
CA TYR A 31 13.70 -10.89 4.62
C TYR A 31 12.77 -9.81 4.08
N THR A 32 11.64 -10.25 3.55
CA THR A 32 10.68 -9.40 2.86
C THR A 32 9.35 -9.44 3.60
N TYR A 33 8.77 -8.26 3.80
CA TYR A 33 7.39 -8.10 4.25
C TYR A 33 6.54 -7.61 3.08
N ILE A 34 5.48 -8.35 2.77
CA ILE A 34 4.56 -8.05 1.67
C ILE A 34 3.26 -7.52 2.28
N GLU A 35 2.85 -6.31 1.91
CA GLU A 35 1.60 -5.68 2.37
C GLU A 35 0.82 -5.02 1.21
N ASP A 36 -0.47 -4.78 1.43
CA ASP A 36 -1.35 -4.03 0.51
C ASP A 36 -1.62 -2.64 1.12
N GLY A 37 -0.70 -1.70 0.89
CA GLY A 37 -0.92 -0.27 1.14
C GLY A 37 -0.75 0.30 2.55
N ASP A 38 -1.11 -0.44 3.60
CA ASP A 38 -1.06 0.07 4.99
C ASP A 38 0.33 -0.11 5.62
N CYS A 39 1.08 0.99 5.75
CA CYS A 39 2.47 0.96 6.26
C CYS A 39 2.60 0.77 7.79
N SER A 40 1.52 0.60 8.54
CA SER A 40 1.57 0.55 10.01
C SER A 40 2.33 -0.67 10.52
N ALA A 41 2.06 -1.84 9.94
CA ALA A 41 2.72 -3.08 10.30
C ALA A 41 4.22 -3.05 9.96
N PHE A 42 4.59 -2.55 8.78
CA PHE A 42 6.00 -2.38 8.42
C PHE A 42 6.73 -1.42 9.37
N LYS A 43 6.11 -0.30 9.76
CA LYS A 43 6.69 0.63 10.74
C LYS A 43 6.90 -0.01 12.09
N ALA A 44 5.95 -0.82 12.57
CA ALA A 44 6.09 -1.55 13.82
C ALA A 44 7.23 -2.58 13.76
N LEU A 45 7.37 -3.30 12.64
CA LEU A 45 8.50 -4.18 12.40
C LEU A 45 9.84 -3.43 12.45
N GLN A 46 9.92 -2.26 11.82
CA GLN A 46 11.11 -1.40 11.86
C GLN A 46 11.43 -0.92 13.28
N GLN A 47 10.42 -0.49 14.04
CA GLN A 47 10.59 0.00 15.42
C GLN A 47 11.11 -1.10 16.36
N ILE A 48 10.61 -2.32 16.22
CA ILE A 48 11.07 -3.47 17.00
C ILE A 48 12.48 -3.90 16.60
N HIS A 49 12.96 -3.46 15.44
CA HIS A 49 14.27 -3.81 14.88
C HIS A 49 15.27 -2.65 14.84
N ASN A 50 15.01 -1.52 15.51
CA ASN A 50 15.90 -0.35 15.58
C ASN A 50 17.26 -0.67 16.23
N ASN A 51 18.13 -1.40 15.51
CA ASN A 51 19.44 -1.89 15.92
C ASN A 51 19.45 -2.73 17.21
N GLN A 52 18.31 -3.31 17.59
CA GLN A 52 18.21 -4.23 18.72
C GLN A 52 17.32 -5.41 18.34
N GLY A 53 17.80 -6.63 18.59
CA GLY A 53 17.09 -7.87 18.25
C GLY A 53 17.88 -8.83 17.33
N PRO A 54 17.33 -10.01 17.03
CA PRO A 54 18.04 -11.10 16.33
C PRO A 54 18.34 -10.86 14.85
N TYR A 55 17.84 -9.76 14.28
CA TYR A 55 18.06 -9.34 12.90
C TYR A 55 18.89 -8.05 12.81
N ILE A 56 19.74 -7.78 13.80
CA ILE A 56 20.58 -6.55 13.88
C ILE A 56 21.42 -6.28 12.61
N ASN A 57 21.74 -7.33 11.84
CA ASN A 57 22.51 -7.26 10.60
C ASN A 57 21.64 -7.36 9.34
N HIS A 58 20.32 -7.24 9.48
CA HIS A 58 19.39 -7.46 8.38
C HIS A 58 18.24 -6.45 8.37
N GLN A 59 18.21 -5.61 7.33
CA GLN A 59 17.13 -4.68 7.08
C GLN A 59 15.96 -5.39 6.39
N ILE A 60 14.77 -5.32 7.01
CA ILE A 60 13.53 -5.84 6.42
C ILE A 60 13.16 -4.98 5.21
N VAL A 61 12.94 -5.62 4.07
CA VAL A 61 12.49 -4.97 2.84
C VAL A 61 10.97 -5.02 2.76
N LYS A 62 10.36 -3.91 2.41
CA LYS A 62 8.93 -3.84 2.12
C LYS A 62 8.68 -4.06 0.64
N GLU A 63 7.77 -4.96 0.30
CA GLU A 63 7.22 -5.14 -1.04
C GLU A 63 5.72 -4.85 -1.06
N GLU A 64 5.27 -4.19 -2.12
CA GLU A 64 3.87 -3.82 -2.32
C GLU A 64 3.19 -4.84 -3.24
N CYS A 65 1.94 -5.16 -2.92
CA CYS A 65 1.13 -6.00 -3.78
C CYS A 65 0.95 -5.34 -5.17
N VAL A 66 1.11 -6.11 -6.26
CA VAL A 66 0.92 -5.61 -7.64
C VAL A 66 -0.47 -4.98 -7.83
N ASN A 67 -1.49 -5.56 -7.19
CA ASN A 67 -2.84 -5.01 -7.20
C ASN A 67 -2.92 -3.65 -6.51
N HIS A 68 -2.16 -3.43 -5.44
CA HIS A 68 -2.06 -2.14 -4.76
C HIS A 68 -1.49 -1.08 -5.72
N VAL A 69 -0.36 -1.40 -6.35
CA VAL A 69 0.31 -0.52 -7.32
C VAL A 69 -0.63 -0.19 -8.48
N HIS A 70 -1.35 -1.18 -9.01
CA HIS A 70 -2.33 -0.96 -10.07
C HIS A 70 -3.46 0.00 -9.63
N LYS A 71 -4.03 -0.18 -8.44
CA LYS A 71 -5.09 0.70 -7.89
C LYS A 71 -4.58 2.12 -7.68
N GLN A 72 -3.37 2.28 -7.14
CA GLN A 72 -2.69 3.57 -6.95
C GLN A 72 -2.52 4.30 -8.29
N MET A 73 -1.93 3.63 -9.28
CA MET A 73 -1.74 4.20 -10.62
C MET A 73 -3.06 4.57 -11.28
N GLY A 74 -4.07 3.69 -11.22
CA GLY A 74 -5.40 3.98 -11.74
C GLY A 74 -6.05 5.19 -11.07
N THR A 75 -5.86 5.35 -9.76
CA THR A 75 -6.35 6.51 -9.00
C THR A 75 -5.64 7.80 -9.43
N ALA A 76 -4.31 7.78 -9.56
CA ALA A 76 -3.51 8.91 -10.01
C ALA A 76 -3.90 9.35 -11.42
N LEU A 77 -4.08 8.40 -12.35
CA LEU A 77 -4.51 8.69 -13.72
C LEU A 77 -5.91 9.32 -13.78
N ARG A 78 -6.88 8.80 -13.00
CA ARG A 78 -8.23 9.38 -12.95
C ARG A 78 -8.21 10.80 -12.40
N LYS A 79 -7.41 11.06 -11.34
CA LYS A 79 -7.21 12.41 -10.79
C LYS A 79 -6.61 13.36 -11.84
N LEU A 80 -5.59 12.91 -12.58
CA LEU A 80 -4.98 13.69 -13.64
C LEU A 80 -5.97 14.03 -14.76
N VAL A 81 -6.77 13.06 -15.21
CA VAL A 81 -7.81 13.30 -16.21
C VAL A 81 -8.85 14.32 -15.70
N GLN A 82 -9.23 14.24 -14.42
CA GLN A 82 -10.17 15.18 -13.83
C GLN A 82 -9.62 16.62 -13.82
N VAL A 83 -8.36 16.80 -13.40
CA VAL A 83 -7.71 18.12 -13.34
C VAL A 83 -7.46 18.71 -14.73
N THR A 84 -7.20 17.86 -15.72
CA THR A 84 -6.94 18.28 -17.11
C THR A 84 -8.20 18.35 -17.97
N THR A 85 -9.37 18.00 -17.44
CA THR A 85 -10.63 18.17 -18.16
C THR A 85 -10.99 19.65 -18.19
N MET A 86 -11.12 20.20 -19.39
CA MET A 86 -11.43 21.61 -19.60
C MET A 86 -12.88 21.77 -20.07
N ASP A 87 -13.50 22.86 -19.66
CA ASP A 87 -14.76 23.29 -20.25
C ASP A 87 -14.49 23.96 -21.61
N TYR A 88 -15.39 23.74 -22.57
CA TYR A 88 -15.35 24.40 -23.87
C TYR A 88 -16.77 24.74 -24.33
N GLU A 89 -16.90 25.88 -25.00
CA GLU A 89 -18.18 26.36 -25.49
C GLU A 89 -18.54 25.73 -26.84
N THR A 90 -19.82 25.43 -27.00
CA THR A 90 -20.43 25.03 -28.28
C THR A 90 -21.67 25.87 -28.52
N LYS A 91 -22.18 25.90 -29.75
CA LYS A 91 -23.45 26.59 -30.08
C LYS A 91 -24.65 26.12 -29.23
N GLY A 92 -24.55 24.96 -28.57
CA GLY A 92 -25.56 24.41 -27.65
C GLY A 92 -25.18 24.45 -26.17
N GLY A 93 -24.23 25.31 -25.77
CA GLY A 93 -23.79 25.48 -24.37
C GLY A 93 -22.42 24.87 -24.06
N THR A 94 -22.04 24.95 -22.77
CA THR A 94 -20.73 24.50 -22.26
C THR A 94 -20.66 22.98 -22.12
N LYS A 95 -19.57 22.38 -22.63
CA LYS A 95 -19.30 20.94 -22.54
C LYS A 95 -17.92 20.69 -21.93
N LYS A 96 -17.74 19.52 -21.33
CA LYS A 96 -16.43 19.05 -20.82
C LYS A 96 -15.65 18.31 -21.89
N LYS A 97 -14.39 18.68 -22.11
CA LYS A 97 -13.43 18.00 -22.99
C LYS A 97 -12.31 17.42 -22.16
N LYS A 98 -12.15 16.09 -22.23
CA LYS A 98 -10.98 15.40 -21.68
C LYS A 98 -9.79 15.72 -22.60
N VAL A 99 -8.82 16.46 -22.08
CA VAL A 99 -7.59 16.80 -22.84
C VAL A 99 -6.67 15.59 -22.95
N LEU A 100 -6.63 14.76 -21.90
CA LEU A 100 -5.92 13.49 -21.89
C LEU A 100 -6.92 12.35 -22.15
N SER A 101 -6.77 11.68 -23.30
CA SER A 101 -7.54 10.48 -23.66
C SER A 101 -6.72 9.55 -24.56
N GLY A 102 -6.92 8.24 -24.44
CA GLY A 102 -6.20 7.22 -25.23
C GLY A 102 -7.03 5.95 -25.45
N ARG A 103 -6.56 5.07 -26.35
CA ARG A 103 -7.10 3.71 -26.54
C ARG A 103 -6.84 2.87 -25.29
N GLY A 104 -7.84 2.08 -24.86
CA GLY A 104 -7.74 1.25 -23.65
C GLY A 104 -8.11 1.98 -22.36
N LYS A 105 -9.15 2.84 -22.38
CA LYS A 105 -9.68 3.47 -21.16
C LYS A 105 -9.96 2.39 -20.10
N LEU A 106 -9.46 2.63 -18.88
CA LEU A 106 -9.92 1.95 -17.68
C LEU A 106 -11.39 2.35 -17.46
N SER A 107 -12.32 1.55 -17.98
CA SER A 107 -13.75 1.62 -17.64
C SER A 107 -13.95 1.30 -16.17
#